data_AF-A0A7S3HS74-F1
#
_entry.id   AF-A0A7S3HS74-F1
#
_cell.length_a   1.000
_cell.length_b   1.000
_cell.length_c   1.000
_cell.angle_alpha   90.00
_cell.angle_beta   90.00
_cell.angle_gamma   90.00
#
_symmetry.space_group_name_H-M   'P 1'
#
loop_
_entity.id
_entity.type
_entity.pdbx_description
1 polymer ?
#
loop_
_entity_poly.entity_id
_entity_poly.type
_entity_poly.pdbx_seq_one_letter_code
_entity_poly.pdbx_strand_id
1 'polypeptide(L)'
;AHSELKLSMTSWGYLERIGGIEDATTVPQKIQLQDSDCFVGRFAEPVKAPDSKFTHKSQTLIPCLFVSSTHFSVGMTESPGHPRAYYIRDFSRNGTYLNGELVGPNKTAVFNDGAEISLLYKNKVRILYRFREEGVAVKDSAPIPSPVPVKDEARDDQEESSRFASMRSQADSVEFALNKQIALLQEESKQLETRNQQQASRIAALAADLH
;
A
#
# COMPACT_ATOMS: atom_id res chain seq x y z
N ALA A 1 30.28 39.91 -1.85
CA ALA A 1 30.01 38.56 -1.33
C ALA A 1 28.50 38.41 -1.21
N HIS A 2 27.85 37.82 -2.21
CA HIS A 2 26.42 37.53 -2.16
C HIS A 2 26.23 36.24 -1.36
N SER A 3 25.67 36.34 -0.15
CA SER A 3 25.25 35.16 0.58
C SER A 3 24.02 34.59 -0.12
N GLU A 4 24.22 33.46 -0.80
CA GLU A 4 23.11 32.62 -1.23
C GLU A 4 22.34 32.18 0.01
N LEU A 5 21.16 32.77 0.21
CA LEU A 5 20.13 32.21 1.07
C LEU A 5 19.80 30.82 0.52
N LYS A 6 20.44 29.79 1.09
CA LYS A 6 19.95 28.41 1.01
C LYS A 6 18.58 28.40 1.69
N LEU A 7 17.54 28.70 0.92
CA LEU A 7 16.17 28.29 1.25
C LEU A 7 16.23 26.78 1.38
N SER A 8 16.37 26.28 2.62
CA SER A 8 16.19 24.86 2.88
C SER A 8 14.76 24.56 2.48
N MET A 9 14.57 23.86 1.36
CA MET A 9 13.27 23.33 0.97
C MET A 9 12.79 22.48 2.14
N THR A 10 11.81 23.02 2.86
CA THR A 10 11.28 22.39 4.06
C THR A 10 10.34 21.32 3.55
N SER A 11 10.65 20.06 3.86
CA SER A 11 9.77 18.95 3.56
C SER A 11 8.42 19.18 4.24
N TRP A 12 7.33 18.94 3.51
CA TRP A 12 5.97 19.12 4.01
C TRP A 12 5.37 17.81 4.52
N GLY A 13 6.03 16.68 4.25
CA GLY A 13 5.62 15.38 4.74
C GLY A 13 6.56 14.28 4.28
N TYR A 14 6.27 13.06 4.71
CA TYR A 14 7.06 11.90 4.33
C TYR A 14 6.21 10.65 4.22
N LEU A 15 6.69 9.70 3.44
CA LEU A 15 6.20 8.32 3.43
C LEU A 15 7.14 7.47 4.28
N GLU A 16 6.62 6.86 5.33
CA GLU A 16 7.34 5.92 6.19
C GLU A 16 6.95 4.50 5.83
N ARG A 17 7.93 3.65 5.58
CA ARG A 17 7.67 2.24 5.29
C ARG A 17 7.25 1.54 6.57
N ILE A 18 6.05 0.98 6.57
CA ILE A 18 5.46 0.28 7.73
C ILE A 18 5.28 -1.23 7.49
N GLY A 19 5.60 -1.72 6.28
CA GLY A 19 5.55 -3.15 5.99
C GLY A 19 5.69 -3.52 4.52
N GLY A 20 5.14 -4.70 4.20
CA GLY A 20 5.24 -5.34 2.90
C GLY A 20 6.32 -6.42 2.85
N ILE A 21 6.09 -7.45 2.04
CA ILE A 21 6.96 -8.65 1.96
C ILE A 21 8.26 -8.44 1.18
N GLU A 22 8.45 -7.26 0.57
CA GLU A 22 9.66 -6.98 -0.21
C GLU A 22 10.81 -6.58 0.73
N ASP A 23 11.57 -7.55 1.22
CA ASP A 23 12.72 -7.33 2.12
C ASP A 23 13.94 -6.70 1.43
N ALA A 24 13.80 -6.20 0.20
CA ALA A 24 14.90 -5.57 -0.50
C ALA A 24 15.40 -4.36 0.30
N THR A 25 16.67 -4.43 0.72
CA THR A 25 17.43 -3.33 1.37
C THR A 25 17.44 -2.04 0.54
N THR A 26 16.99 -2.13 -0.71
CA THR A 26 16.94 -1.07 -1.69
C THR A 26 15.61 -0.31 -1.72
N VAL A 27 14.56 -0.78 -1.01
CA VAL A 27 13.32 -0.02 -0.83
C VAL A 27 13.54 1.04 0.26
N PRO A 28 13.38 2.34 -0.04
CA PRO A 28 13.57 3.40 0.95
C PRO A 28 12.67 3.20 2.18
N GLN A 29 13.26 3.27 3.38
CA GLN A 29 12.48 3.26 4.63
C GLN A 29 11.68 4.56 4.81
N LYS A 30 12.20 5.68 4.28
CA LYS A 30 11.57 6.99 4.36
C LYS A 30 11.73 7.72 3.03
N ILE A 31 10.65 8.30 2.53
CA ILE A 31 10.63 9.15 1.33
C ILE A 31 10.22 10.55 1.77
N GLN A 32 11.12 11.52 1.65
CA GLN A 32 10.84 12.93 1.97
C GLN A 32 10.09 13.59 0.82
N LEU A 33 9.05 14.35 1.13
CA LEU A 33 8.20 15.04 0.16
C LEU A 33 8.50 16.54 0.25
N GLN A 34 9.28 17.02 -0.71
CA GLN A 34 9.84 18.38 -0.71
C GLN A 34 9.22 19.29 -1.77
N ASP A 35 8.84 18.71 -2.92
CA ASP A 35 8.19 19.44 -3.99
C ASP A 35 6.66 19.39 -3.86
N SER A 36 5.96 20.32 -4.50
CA SER A 36 4.49 20.31 -4.55
C SER A 36 3.91 19.02 -5.15
N ASP A 37 4.69 18.32 -5.99
CA ASP A 37 4.34 17.01 -6.56
C ASP A 37 5.62 16.17 -6.66
N CYS A 38 5.68 15.09 -5.88
CA CYS A 38 6.81 14.19 -5.74
C CYS A 38 6.53 12.87 -6.45
N PHE A 39 7.39 12.48 -7.39
CA PHE A 39 7.18 11.28 -8.21
C PHE A 39 7.93 10.08 -7.64
N VAL A 40 7.27 8.93 -7.63
CA VAL A 40 7.82 7.67 -7.11
C VAL A 40 7.72 6.58 -8.17
N GLY A 41 8.82 5.89 -8.41
CA GLY A 41 8.86 4.83 -9.41
C GLY A 41 10.19 4.09 -9.47
N ARG A 42 10.34 3.18 -10.43
CA ARG A 42 11.50 2.29 -10.55
C ARG A 42 12.72 2.97 -11.16
N PHE A 43 12.51 3.87 -12.12
CA PHE A 43 13.59 4.46 -12.89
C PHE A 43 13.44 5.96 -12.91
N ALA A 44 14.56 6.67 -12.73
CA ALA A 44 14.66 8.04 -13.17
C ALA A 44 14.61 7.99 -14.70
N GLU A 45 13.48 8.32 -15.32
CA GLU A 45 13.58 8.68 -16.74
C GLU A 45 14.44 9.95 -16.79
N PRO A 46 15.49 10.01 -17.64
CA PRO A 46 16.17 11.26 -17.85
C PRO A 46 15.12 12.27 -18.30
N VAL A 47 15.20 13.50 -17.79
CA VAL A 47 14.37 14.63 -18.23
C VAL A 47 14.52 14.73 -19.74
N LYS A 48 13.57 14.17 -20.51
CA LYS A 48 13.63 14.14 -21.97
C LYS A 48 13.34 15.55 -22.48
N ALA A 49 14.37 16.37 -22.60
CA ALA A 49 14.35 17.69 -23.23
C ALA A 49 13.32 18.68 -22.62
N PRO A 50 13.51 20.00 -22.78
CA PRO A 50 12.63 21.02 -22.19
C PRO A 50 11.16 20.99 -22.67
N ASP A 51 10.80 20.17 -23.67
CA ASP A 51 9.43 20.02 -24.19
C ASP A 51 8.63 18.87 -23.56
N SER A 52 9.21 18.09 -22.65
CA SER A 52 8.47 17.06 -21.93
C SER A 52 7.62 17.68 -20.83
N LYS A 53 6.30 17.45 -20.85
CA LYS A 53 5.34 17.79 -19.78
C LYS A 53 5.65 17.17 -18.40
N PHE A 54 6.78 16.50 -18.26
CA PHE A 54 7.28 15.80 -17.07
C PHE A 54 8.67 16.36 -16.70
N THR A 55 8.73 17.60 -16.24
CA THR A 55 9.93 18.26 -15.68
C THR A 55 9.90 18.20 -14.16
N HIS A 56 10.09 17.01 -13.58
CA HIS A 56 10.03 16.83 -12.13
C HIS A 56 11.37 17.19 -11.48
N LYS A 57 11.33 17.98 -10.39
CA LYS A 57 12.52 18.35 -9.63
C LYS A 57 12.97 17.24 -8.67
N SER A 58 12.04 16.50 -8.08
CA SER A 58 12.32 15.33 -7.24
C SER A 58 11.65 14.07 -7.78
N GLN A 59 12.45 13.01 -7.87
CA GLN A 59 11.98 11.67 -8.15
C GLN A 59 12.63 10.69 -7.16
N THR A 60 11.80 9.91 -6.49
CA THR A 60 12.26 8.86 -5.57
C THR A 60 12.23 7.50 -6.26
N LEU A 61 13.34 6.77 -6.13
CA LEU A 61 13.54 5.47 -6.77
C LEU A 61 13.20 4.32 -5.82
N ILE A 62 12.36 3.41 -6.30
CA ILE A 62 12.08 2.11 -5.67
C ILE A 62 12.49 1.04 -6.68
N PRO A 63 13.72 0.50 -6.60
CA PRO A 63 14.29 -0.41 -7.60
C PRO A 63 13.73 -1.84 -7.49
N CYS A 64 12.41 -1.97 -7.63
CA CYS A 64 11.68 -3.23 -7.58
C CYS A 64 11.04 -3.51 -8.94
N LEU A 65 11.14 -4.76 -9.43
CA LEU A 65 10.69 -5.11 -10.79
C LEU A 65 9.18 -4.92 -11.02
N PHE A 66 8.36 -5.04 -9.97
CA PHE A 66 6.91 -4.82 -10.04
C PHE A 66 6.51 -3.34 -9.94
N VAL A 67 7.46 -2.44 -9.62
CA VAL A 67 7.23 -1.00 -9.64
C VAL A 67 7.42 -0.50 -11.08
N SER A 68 6.53 0.39 -11.51
CA SER A 68 6.56 0.99 -12.85
C SER A 68 7.61 2.10 -12.90
N SER A 69 8.12 2.45 -14.09
CA SER A 69 9.15 3.50 -14.23
C SER A 69 8.74 4.79 -13.51
N THR A 70 7.52 5.23 -13.77
CA THR A 70 6.76 6.18 -12.94
C THR A 70 5.55 5.42 -12.43
N HIS A 71 5.41 5.29 -11.10
CA HIS A 71 4.36 4.45 -10.51
C HIS A 71 3.24 5.30 -9.93
N PHE A 72 3.57 6.30 -9.11
CA PHE A 72 2.61 7.27 -8.60
C PHE A 72 3.29 8.61 -8.35
N SER A 73 2.49 9.66 -8.17
CA SER A 73 2.97 10.90 -7.56
C SER A 73 2.15 11.23 -6.32
N VAL A 74 2.78 11.93 -5.39
CA VAL A 74 2.15 12.46 -4.19
C VAL A 74 2.39 13.94 -4.16
N GLY A 75 1.31 14.71 -4.01
CA GLY A 75 1.41 16.15 -3.99
C GLY A 75 0.53 16.79 -2.93
N MET A 76 0.73 18.09 -2.79
CA MET A 76 0.02 18.94 -1.86
C MET A 76 -0.49 20.17 -2.60
N THR A 77 -1.75 20.51 -2.34
CA THR A 77 -2.33 21.80 -2.75
C THR A 77 -2.51 22.67 -1.51
N GLU A 78 -1.95 23.86 -1.54
CA GLU A 78 -2.17 24.91 -0.53
C GLU A 78 -2.85 26.09 -1.24
N SER A 79 -4.05 26.44 -0.79
CA SER A 79 -4.80 27.60 -1.29
C SER A 79 -5.06 28.56 -0.13
N PRO A 80 -4.92 29.88 -0.32
CA PRO A 80 -5.18 30.85 0.75
C PRO A 80 -6.58 30.66 1.33
N GLY A 81 -6.67 30.43 2.65
CA GLY A 81 -7.95 30.25 3.35
C GLY A 81 -8.54 28.83 3.30
N HIS A 82 -7.87 27.87 2.68
CA HIS A 82 -8.27 26.46 2.68
C HIS A 82 -7.26 25.58 3.41
N PRO A 83 -7.73 24.51 4.09
CA PRO A 83 -6.82 23.53 4.68
C PRO A 83 -5.97 22.88 3.57
N ARG A 84 -4.73 22.52 3.92
CA ARG A 84 -3.85 21.76 3.02
C ARG A 84 -4.55 20.46 2.62
N ALA A 85 -4.51 20.16 1.33
CA ALA A 85 -5.05 18.93 0.78
C ALA A 85 -3.93 18.12 0.15
N TYR A 86 -3.83 16.84 0.51
CA TYR A 86 -2.88 15.92 -0.09
C TYR A 86 -3.57 15.04 -1.10
N TYR A 87 -2.86 14.75 -2.19
CA TYR A 87 -3.38 13.91 -3.24
C TYR A 87 -2.34 12.91 -3.72
N ILE A 88 -2.81 11.75 -4.14
CA ILE A 88 -2.01 10.72 -4.80
C ILE A 88 -2.57 10.49 -6.19
N ARG A 89 -1.69 10.40 -7.18
CA ARG A 89 -2.05 10.08 -8.55
C ARG A 89 -1.35 8.80 -8.99
N ASP A 90 -2.13 7.85 -9.49
CA ASP A 90 -1.61 6.55 -9.92
C ASP A 90 -1.24 6.59 -11.42
N PHE A 91 -0.03 6.13 -11.75
CA PHE A 91 0.47 5.94 -13.12
C PHE A 91 0.88 4.49 -13.40
N SER A 92 0.60 3.60 -12.45
CA SER A 92 1.15 2.27 -12.43
C SER A 92 0.43 1.30 -13.37
N ARG A 93 1.15 0.23 -13.74
CA ARG A 93 0.56 -0.94 -14.41
C ARG A 93 -0.07 -1.94 -13.44
N ASN A 94 0.43 -2.00 -12.20
CA ASN A 94 0.03 -3.00 -11.21
C ASN A 94 -0.93 -2.45 -10.13
N GLY A 95 -1.25 -1.16 -10.20
CA GLY A 95 -2.14 -0.48 -9.27
C GLY A 95 -1.42 0.14 -8.08
N THR A 96 -1.85 1.35 -7.72
CA THR A 96 -1.55 2.01 -6.45
C THR A 96 -2.80 1.99 -5.58
N TYR A 97 -2.66 1.58 -4.32
CA TYR A 97 -3.78 1.43 -3.39
C TYR A 97 -3.64 2.41 -2.24
N LEU A 98 -4.73 3.08 -1.89
CA LEU A 98 -4.84 4.01 -0.79
C LEU A 98 -5.82 3.43 0.24
N ASN A 99 -5.37 3.20 1.48
CA ASN A 99 -6.16 2.56 2.55
C ASN A 99 -6.82 1.24 2.12
N GLY A 100 -6.15 0.46 1.27
CA GLY A 100 -6.65 -0.82 0.74
C GLY A 100 -7.52 -0.70 -0.52
N GLU A 101 -7.90 0.50 -0.93
CA GLU A 101 -8.71 0.73 -2.14
C GLU A 101 -7.84 1.10 -3.34
N LEU A 102 -8.14 0.52 -4.51
CA LEU A 102 -7.41 0.83 -5.74
C LEU A 102 -7.73 2.26 -6.20
N VAL A 103 -6.71 3.13 -6.30
CA VAL A 103 -6.86 4.49 -6.85
C VAL A 103 -7.24 4.42 -8.33
N GLY A 104 -6.53 3.59 -9.08
CA GLY A 104 -6.77 3.29 -10.49
C GLY A 104 -5.93 4.14 -11.45
N PRO A 105 -5.55 3.58 -12.60
CA PRO A 105 -4.57 4.20 -13.49
C PRO A 105 -5.03 5.56 -14.01
N ASN A 106 -4.13 6.54 -13.93
CA ASN A 106 -4.30 7.96 -14.24
C ASN A 106 -5.34 8.71 -13.40
N LYS A 107 -5.86 8.09 -12.33
CA LYS A 107 -6.79 8.73 -11.40
C LYS A 107 -6.05 9.36 -10.23
N THR A 108 -6.72 10.33 -9.61
CA THR A 108 -6.26 11.03 -8.42
C THR A 108 -7.20 10.73 -7.26
N ALA A 109 -6.65 10.48 -6.08
CA ALA A 109 -7.38 10.36 -4.82
C ALA A 109 -6.82 11.34 -3.79
N VAL A 110 -7.69 11.85 -2.93
CA VAL A 110 -7.32 12.75 -1.82
C VAL A 110 -7.13 11.93 -0.56
N PHE A 111 -6.17 12.31 0.28
CA PHE A 111 -5.91 11.62 1.55
C PHE A 111 -5.47 12.59 2.65
N ASN A 112 -5.40 12.08 3.88
CA ASN A 112 -5.04 12.83 5.09
C ASN A 112 -3.82 12.19 5.80
N ASP A 113 -3.32 12.84 6.85
CA ASP A 113 -2.28 12.28 7.71
C ASP A 113 -2.63 10.85 8.17
N GLY A 114 -1.63 9.98 8.17
CA GLY A 114 -1.78 8.59 8.57
C GLY A 114 -2.33 7.65 7.49
N ALA A 115 -2.69 8.15 6.31
CA ALA A 115 -3.14 7.31 5.21
C ALA A 115 -2.07 6.30 4.78
N GLU A 116 -2.52 5.11 4.40
CA GLU A 116 -1.65 4.00 3.99
C GLU A 116 -1.64 3.86 2.47
N ILE A 117 -0.43 3.80 1.89
CA ILE A 117 -0.21 3.62 0.47
C ILE A 117 0.45 2.27 0.26
N SER A 118 -0.21 1.39 -0.49
CA SER A 118 0.30 0.04 -0.74
C SER A 118 0.49 -0.24 -2.22
N LEU A 119 1.59 -0.95 -2.52
CA LEU A 119 1.92 -1.42 -3.86
C LEU A 119 1.79 -2.94 -3.87
N LEU A 120 0.86 -3.45 -4.68
CA LEU A 120 0.58 -4.87 -4.75
C LEU A 120 1.24 -5.50 -5.98
N TYR A 121 1.62 -6.77 -5.83
CA TYR A 121 1.99 -7.61 -6.97
C TYR A 121 1.50 -9.03 -6.74
N LYS A 122 0.72 -9.57 -7.69
CA LYS A 122 0.06 -10.89 -7.58
C LYS A 122 -0.78 -11.02 -6.29
N ASN A 123 -1.61 -10.02 -6.00
CA ASN A 123 -2.51 -9.96 -4.82
C ASN A 123 -1.78 -10.02 -3.46
N LYS A 124 -0.49 -9.67 -3.42
CA LYS A 124 0.28 -9.56 -2.18
C LYS A 124 0.80 -8.14 -2.02
N VAL A 125 0.66 -7.59 -0.82
CA VAL A 125 1.24 -6.29 -0.45
C VAL A 125 2.76 -6.42 -0.44
N ARG A 126 3.41 -5.83 -1.44
CA ARG A 126 4.87 -5.88 -1.56
C ARG A 126 5.52 -4.78 -0.75
N ILE A 127 4.95 -3.57 -0.82
CA ILE A 127 5.45 -2.39 -0.13
C ILE A 127 4.24 -1.69 0.49
N LEU A 128 4.36 -1.30 1.75
CA LEU A 128 3.36 -0.54 2.48
C LEU A 128 4.01 0.68 3.12
N TYR A 129 3.52 1.86 2.77
CA TYR A 129 3.90 3.13 3.34
C TYR A 129 2.75 3.73 4.15
N ARG A 130 3.09 4.56 5.13
CA ARG A 130 2.19 5.46 5.82
C ARG A 130 2.64 6.90 5.57
N PHE A 131 1.71 7.75 5.18
CA PHE A 131 1.97 9.18 5.05
C PHE A 131 1.97 9.87 6.42
N ARG A 132 2.92 10.79 6.60
CA ARG A 132 3.02 11.67 7.76
C ARG A 132 3.27 13.12 7.34
N GLU A 133 2.48 14.05 7.83
CA GLU A 133 2.75 15.49 7.69
C GLU A 133 3.94 15.90 8.57
N GLU A 134 4.81 16.76 8.03
CA GLU A 134 5.95 17.31 8.78
C GLU A 134 5.59 18.67 9.37
N GLY A 135 5.85 18.86 10.66
CA GLY A 135 5.57 20.13 11.38
C GLY A 135 4.30 20.13 12.22
N VAL A 136 3.49 19.07 12.19
CA VAL A 136 2.44 18.85 13.18
C VAL A 136 3.04 18.03 14.32
N ALA A 137 3.39 18.68 15.43
CA ALA A 137 3.68 17.96 16.66
C ALA A 137 2.45 17.10 16.98
N VAL A 138 2.66 15.79 17.09
CA VAL A 138 1.63 14.82 17.49
C VAL A 138 1.05 15.30 18.83
N LYS A 139 -0.05 16.04 18.77
CA LYS A 139 -0.95 16.12 19.91
C LYS A 139 -1.57 14.75 19.96
N ASP A 140 -1.27 14.02 21.02
CA ASP A 140 -1.89 12.75 21.37
C ASP A 140 -3.34 12.74 20.90
N SER A 141 -3.62 11.80 20.01
CA SER A 141 -4.92 11.56 19.42
C SER A 141 -6.01 11.59 20.50
N ALA A 142 -6.82 12.64 20.50
CA ALA A 142 -8.12 12.61 21.14
C ALA A 142 -8.95 11.51 20.45
N PRO A 143 -9.69 10.68 21.19
CA PRO A 143 -10.55 9.67 20.60
C PRO A 143 -11.57 10.34 19.68
N ILE A 144 -11.72 9.75 18.48
CA ILE A 144 -12.67 10.15 17.43
C ILE A 144 -14.04 10.41 18.08
N PRO A 145 -14.60 11.63 18.04
CA PRO A 145 -15.99 11.83 18.41
C PRO A 145 -16.86 11.09 17.40
N SER A 146 -17.72 10.20 17.90
CA SER A 146 -18.72 9.49 17.11
C SER A 146 -19.52 10.49 16.26
N PRO A 147 -19.92 10.12 15.03
CA PRO A 147 -20.61 11.05 14.15
C PRO A 147 -21.94 11.46 14.78
N VAL A 148 -22.12 12.77 14.94
CA VAL A 148 -23.43 13.37 15.26
C VAL A 148 -24.36 13.06 14.08
N PRO A 149 -25.60 12.60 14.32
CA PRO A 149 -26.53 12.30 13.23
C PRO A 149 -26.92 13.60 12.54
N VAL A 150 -26.51 13.74 11.28
CA VAL A 150 -27.04 14.77 10.38
C VAL A 150 -28.46 14.33 10.04
N LYS A 151 -29.44 15.06 10.57
CA LYS A 151 -30.79 15.06 10.02
C LYS A 151 -30.73 15.81 8.70
N ASP A 152 -30.76 15.07 7.59
CA ASP A 152 -31.19 15.64 6.31
C ASP A 152 -32.06 14.65 5.55
N GLU A 153 -33.23 15.17 5.23
CA GLU A 153 -34.11 14.91 4.09
C GLU A 153 -34.08 13.54 3.41
N ALA A 154 -35.23 12.87 3.51
CA ALA A 154 -35.59 11.63 2.84
C ALA A 154 -35.22 11.64 1.35
N ARG A 155 -34.16 10.90 1.02
CA ARG A 155 -33.93 10.29 -0.29
C ARG A 155 -33.84 8.78 -0.11
N ASP A 156 -34.21 8.09 -1.18
CA ASP A 156 -34.62 6.68 -1.21
C ASP A 156 -33.42 5.72 -0.98
N ASP A 157 -33.15 5.41 0.29
CA ASP A 157 -31.97 4.64 0.78
C ASP A 157 -32.15 3.10 0.79
N GLN A 158 -33.02 2.53 -0.04
CA GLN A 158 -33.24 1.07 -0.03
C GLN A 158 -32.22 0.26 -0.85
N GLU A 159 -31.49 0.86 -1.80
CA GLU A 159 -30.57 0.11 -2.67
C GLU A 159 -29.15 -0.09 -2.10
N GLU A 160 -28.62 0.86 -1.34
CA GLU A 160 -27.25 0.74 -0.80
C GLU A 160 -27.15 -0.31 0.32
N SER A 161 -28.16 -0.38 1.20
CA SER A 161 -28.18 -1.39 2.29
C SER A 161 -28.23 -2.82 1.75
N SER A 162 -28.85 -3.04 0.59
CA SER A 162 -28.91 -4.35 -0.08
C SER A 162 -27.55 -4.77 -0.64
N ARG A 163 -26.80 -3.81 -1.20
CA ARG A 163 -25.48 -4.06 -1.79
C ARG A 163 -24.42 -4.42 -0.75
N PHE A 164 -24.41 -3.73 0.40
CA PHE A 164 -23.49 -4.04 1.51
C PHE A 164 -23.80 -5.37 2.20
N ALA A 165 -25.09 -5.72 2.35
CA ALA A 165 -25.49 -7.02 2.90
C ALA A 165 -25.07 -8.18 1.98
N SER A 166 -25.22 -8.00 0.66
CA SER A 166 -24.80 -8.99 -0.35
C SER A 166 -23.28 -9.20 -0.34
N MET A 167 -22.48 -8.14 -0.25
CA MET A 167 -21.02 -8.25 -0.19
C MET A 167 -20.53 -8.96 1.08
N ARG A 168 -21.14 -8.71 2.25
CA ARG A 168 -20.80 -9.42 3.49
C ARG A 168 -21.10 -10.91 3.38
N SER A 169 -22.27 -11.28 2.86
CA SER A 169 -22.62 -12.68 2.65
C SER A 169 -21.67 -13.40 1.69
N GLN A 170 -21.16 -12.71 0.67
CA GLN A 170 -20.13 -13.26 -0.22
C GLN A 170 -18.78 -13.43 0.49
N ALA A 171 -18.37 -12.46 1.31
CA ALA A 171 -17.14 -12.54 2.09
C ALA A 171 -17.18 -13.74 3.07
N ASP A 172 -18.28 -13.91 3.81
CA ASP A 172 -18.46 -15.01 4.75
C ASP A 172 -18.44 -16.37 4.04
N SER A 173 -19.04 -16.47 2.86
CA SER A 173 -19.02 -17.68 2.05
C SER A 173 -17.62 -18.03 1.54
N VAL A 174 -16.81 -17.03 1.17
CA VAL A 174 -15.43 -17.23 0.72
C VAL A 174 -14.54 -17.63 1.89
N GLU A 175 -14.71 -16.99 3.04
CA GLU A 175 -13.96 -17.30 4.25
C GLU A 175 -14.24 -18.74 4.72
N PHE A 176 -15.50 -19.17 4.71
CA PHE A 176 -15.87 -20.55 5.01
C PHE A 176 -15.23 -21.56 4.04
N ALA A 177 -15.27 -21.28 2.73
CA ALA A 177 -14.67 -22.15 1.73
C ALA A 177 -13.15 -22.25 1.89
N LEU A 178 -12.48 -21.13 2.19
CA LEU A 178 -11.04 -21.07 2.41
C LEU A 178 -10.63 -21.85 3.66
N ASN A 179 -11.34 -21.65 4.78
CA ASN A 179 -11.09 -22.38 6.03
C ASN A 179 -11.29 -23.89 5.87
N LYS A 180 -12.30 -24.32 5.09
CA LYS A 180 -12.49 -25.73 4.75
C LYS A 180 -11.32 -26.30 3.95
N GLN A 181 -10.80 -25.54 2.99
CA GLN A 181 -9.66 -25.98 2.18
C GLN A 181 -8.36 -26.04 2.99
N ILE A 182 -8.14 -25.10 3.91
CA ILE A 182 -7.01 -25.13 4.84
C ILE A 182 -7.07 -26.40 5.71
N ALA A 183 -8.23 -26.73 6.27
CA ALA A 183 -8.39 -27.92 7.09
C ALA A 183 -8.10 -29.22 6.31
N LEU A 184 -8.53 -29.31 5.05
CA LEU A 184 -8.24 -30.45 4.18
C LEU A 184 -6.73 -30.60 3.90
N LEU A 185 -6.05 -29.49 3.60
CA LEU A 185 -4.60 -29.50 3.35
C LEU A 185 -3.80 -29.89 4.60
N GLN A 186 -4.23 -29.46 5.78
CA GLN A 186 -3.61 -29.84 7.04
C GLN A 186 -3.75 -31.36 7.30
N GLU A 187 -4.93 -31.92 7.03
CA GLU A 187 -5.15 -33.36 7.18
C GLU A 187 -4.34 -34.18 6.17
N GLU A 188 -4.27 -33.75 4.91
CA GLU A 188 -3.44 -34.39 3.88
C GLU A 188 -1.95 -34.36 4.23
N SER A 189 -1.46 -33.22 4.74
CA SER A 189 -0.07 -33.08 5.17
C SER A 189 0.28 -34.04 6.32
N LYS A 190 -0.62 -34.18 7.30
CA LYS A 190 -0.46 -35.13 8.41
C LYS A 190 -0.43 -36.58 7.95
N GLN A 191 -1.25 -36.94 6.97
CA GLN A 191 -1.26 -38.29 6.39
C GLN A 191 0.04 -38.58 5.63
N LEU A 192 0.56 -37.61 4.89
CA LEU A 192 1.84 -37.73 4.19
C LEU A 192 3.02 -37.91 5.15
N GLU A 193 3.06 -37.16 6.24
CA GLU A 193 4.08 -37.32 7.28
C GLU A 193 4.05 -38.73 7.89
N THR A 194 2.86 -39.25 8.18
CA THR A 194 2.68 -40.60 8.72
C THR A 194 3.19 -41.66 7.74
N ARG A 195 2.87 -41.53 6.44
CA ARG A 195 3.37 -42.45 5.40
C ARG A 195 4.89 -42.39 5.27
N ASN A 196 5.49 -41.19 5.31
CA ASN A 196 6.93 -41.03 5.25
C ASN A 196 7.63 -41.68 6.45
N GLN A 197 7.09 -41.51 7.67
CA GLN A 197 7.62 -42.18 8.86
C GLN A 197 7.53 -43.71 8.76
N GLN A 198 6.42 -44.24 8.24
CA GLN A 198 6.26 -45.68 8.01
C GLN A 198 7.23 -46.22 6.95
N GLN A 199 7.44 -45.49 5.86
CA GLN A 199 8.41 -45.85 4.83
C GLN A 199 9.85 -45.82 5.36
N ALA A 200 10.21 -44.77 6.11
CA ALA A 200 11.53 -44.67 6.74
C ALA A 200 11.78 -45.84 7.70
N SER A 201 10.77 -46.20 8.50
CA SER A 201 10.86 -47.35 9.43
C SER A 201 11.02 -48.68 8.69
N ARG A 202 10.30 -48.89 7.57
CA ARG A 202 10.45 -50.09 6.73
C ARG A 202 11.83 -50.20 6.10
N ILE A 203 12.37 -49.08 5.59
CA ILE A 203 13.71 -49.03 5.01
C ILE A 203 14.76 -49.36 6.08
N ALA A 204 14.62 -48.78 7.29
CA ALA A 204 15.52 -49.06 8.40
C ALA A 204 15.49 -50.54 8.83
N ALA A 205 14.30 -51.16 8.88
CA ALA A 205 14.15 -52.58 9.19
C ALA A 205 14.79 -53.49 8.12
N LEU A 206 14.54 -53.23 6.84
CA LEU A 206 15.16 -53.96 5.73
C LEU A 206 16.69 -53.83 5.72
N ALA A 207 17.21 -52.64 6.04
CA ALA A 207 18.65 -52.41 6.14
C ALA A 207 19.27 -53.18 7.32
N ALA A 208 18.54 -53.35 8.43
CA ALA A 208 19.01 -54.15 9.57
C ALA A 208 19.04 -55.65 9.26
N ASP A 209 18.08 -56.18 8.48
CA ASP A 209 18.06 -57.60 8.07
C ASP A 209 19.17 -57.96 7.06
N LEU A 210 19.80 -56.97 6.43
CA LEU A 210 20.87 -57.13 5.44
C LEU A 210 22.29 -57.18 6.07
N HIS A 211 22.43 -56.91 7.37
CA HIS A 211 23.68 -56.89 8.12
C HIS A 211 23.82 -58.07 9.07
#